data_AF-A0A6N8F3L2-F1
#
_entry.id   AF-A0A6N8F3L2-F1
#
_cell.length_a   1.000
_cell.length_b   1.000
_cell.length_c   1.000
_cell.angle_alpha   90.00
_cell.angle_beta   90.00
_cell.angle_gamma   90.00
#
_symmetry.space_group_name_H-M   'P 1'
#
loop_
_entity.id
_entity.type
_entity.pdbx_description
1 polymer ?
#
loop_
_entity_poly.entity_id
_entity_poly.type
_entity_poly.pdbx_seq_one_letter_code
_entity_poly.pdbx_strand_id
1 'polypeptide(L)'
;MIGSGFLFAGIGSLLLLLGLSQSSAAAGQADSSYFEVIAELLRQGRDILNHIGMILPWSIGGLILYYGLYKIGLIPRWFSIWGMIGSTLTLLATLLLMLNIIKLASPVYFILNAPIAICEMFLAILLIFKGFNLS
;
A
#
# COMPACT_ATOMS: atom_id res chain seq x y z
N MET A 1 -5.31 -12.98 -4.73
CA MET A 1 -4.36 -13.54 -5.72
C MET A 1 -3.52 -12.46 -6.41
N ILE A 2 -4.09 -11.33 -6.82
CA ILE A 2 -3.31 -10.25 -7.46
C ILE A 2 -2.27 -9.66 -6.49
N GLY A 3 -2.68 -9.15 -5.33
CA GLY A 3 -1.74 -8.55 -4.36
C GLY A 3 -0.66 -9.50 -3.82
N SER A 4 -0.98 -10.79 -3.67
CA SER A 4 -0.01 -11.80 -3.23
C SER A 4 1.11 -12.02 -4.24
N GLY A 5 0.83 -11.96 -5.55
CA GLY A 5 1.85 -12.12 -6.59
C GLY A 5 2.88 -10.97 -6.57
N PHE A 6 2.41 -9.75 -6.35
CA PHE A 6 3.29 -8.58 -6.24
C PHE A 6 4.12 -8.57 -4.95
N LEU A 7 3.59 -9.13 -3.85
CA LEU A 7 4.39 -9.35 -2.64
C LEU A 7 5.54 -10.31 -2.87
N PHE A 8 5.32 -11.43 -3.59
CA PHE A 8 6.40 -12.34 -3.97
C PHE A 8 7.45 -11.67 -4.85
N ALA A 9 7.03 -10.85 -5.82
CA ALA A 9 7.96 -10.07 -6.64
C ALA A 9 8.78 -9.07 -5.80
N GLY A 10 8.15 -8.42 -4.81
CA GLY A 10 8.82 -7.52 -3.88
C GLY A 10 9.80 -8.22 -2.93
N ILE A 11 9.52 -9.46 -2.53
CA ILE A 11 10.44 -10.31 -1.75
C ILE A 11 11.65 -10.70 -2.61
N GLY A 12 11.43 -11.04 -3.89
CA GLY A 12 12.51 -11.31 -4.84
C GLY A 12 13.49 -10.14 -4.98
N SER A 13 12.96 -8.90 -5.05
CA SER A 13 13.81 -7.70 -5.10
C SER A 13 14.66 -7.50 -3.82
N LEU A 14 14.12 -7.82 -2.64
CA LEU A 14 14.91 -7.77 -1.38
C LEU A 14 16.06 -8.77 -1.37
N LEU A 15 15.85 -9.99 -1.90
CA LEU A 15 16.90 -11.00 -2.00
C LEU A 15 18.02 -10.55 -2.95
N LEU A 16 17.66 -9.89 -4.05
CA LEU A 16 18.63 -9.32 -4.97
C LEU A 16 19.42 -8.15 -4.34
N LEU A 17 18.76 -7.28 -3.58
CA LEU A 17 19.41 -6.23 -2.78
C LEU A 17 20.41 -6.82 -1.77
N LEU A 18 20.05 -7.92 -1.10
CA LEU A 18 20.95 -8.63 -0.19
C LEU A 18 22.16 -9.19 -0.93
N GLY A 19 21.96 -9.80 -2.10
CA GLY A 19 23.05 -10.29 -2.95
C GLY A 19 23.99 -9.18 -3.41
N LEU A 20 23.43 -8.02 -3.81
CA LEU A 20 24.20 -6.81 -4.17
C LEU A 20 25.02 -6.27 -2.99
N SER A 21 24.47 -6.31 -1.78
CA SER A 21 25.19 -5.88 -0.57
C SER A 21 26.35 -6.82 -0.22
N GLN A 22 26.22 -8.12 -0.49
CA GLN A 22 27.28 -9.09 -0.23
C GLN A 22 28.40 -8.98 -1.28
N SER A 23 28.05 -8.78 -2.56
CA SER A 23 29.03 -8.61 -3.64
C SER A 23 29.77 -7.27 -3.54
N SER A 24 29.11 -6.19 -3.12
CA SER A 24 29.77 -4.90 -2.88
C SER A 24 30.79 -4.97 -1.74
N ALA A 25 30.48 -5.70 -0.67
CA ALA A 25 31.41 -5.92 0.45
C ALA A 25 32.67 -6.72 0.03
N ALA A 26 32.53 -7.61 -0.96
CA ALA A 26 33.64 -8.41 -1.48
C ALA A 26 34.50 -7.68 -2.54
N ALA A 27 33.93 -6.71 -3.28
CA ALA A 27 34.59 -6.02 -4.40
C ALA A 27 35.46 -4.81 -4.00
N GLY A 28 35.30 -4.25 -2.79
CA GLY A 28 36.06 -3.07 -2.34
C GLY A 28 35.59 -1.73 -2.97
N GLN A 29 36.32 -0.63 -2.73
CA GLN A 29 35.89 0.75 -3.06
C GLN A 29 35.82 1.09 -4.56
N ALA A 30 36.37 0.27 -5.46
CA ALA A 30 36.54 0.63 -6.87
C ALA A 30 35.21 0.75 -7.66
N ASP A 31 34.13 0.09 -7.20
CA ASP A 31 32.85 0.01 -7.91
C ASP A 31 31.65 0.51 -7.08
N SER A 32 31.87 1.25 -5.99
CA SER A 32 30.81 1.58 -5.02
C SER A 32 29.61 2.32 -5.65
N SER A 33 29.85 3.22 -6.62
CA SER A 33 28.78 3.97 -7.28
C SER A 33 27.89 3.09 -8.17
N TYR A 34 28.45 2.05 -8.80
CA TYR A 34 27.67 1.12 -9.64
C TYR A 34 26.70 0.31 -8.78
N PHE A 35 27.16 -0.19 -7.63
CA PHE A 35 26.33 -0.92 -6.68
C PHE A 35 25.22 -0.04 -6.09
N GLU A 36 25.50 1.22 -5.77
CA GLU A 36 24.49 2.17 -5.26
C GLU A 36 23.39 2.44 -6.28
N VAL A 37 23.73 2.69 -7.55
CA VAL A 37 22.74 2.96 -8.60
C VAL A 37 21.82 1.75 -8.83
N ILE A 38 22.38 0.54 -8.87
CA ILE A 38 21.59 -0.69 -9.05
C ILE A 38 20.70 -0.95 -7.82
N ALA A 39 21.23 -0.74 -6.61
CA ALA A 39 20.45 -0.88 -5.38
C ALA A 39 19.27 0.11 -5.33
N GLU A 40 19.50 1.37 -5.70
CA GLU A 40 18.44 2.38 -5.72
C GLU A 40 17.38 2.07 -6.78
N LEU A 41 17.77 1.60 -7.96
CA LEU A 41 16.84 1.17 -9.00
C LEU A 41 15.99 -0.04 -8.55
N LEU A 42 16.59 -1.04 -7.89
CA LEU A 42 15.87 -2.18 -7.35
C LEU A 42 14.88 -1.77 -6.26
N ARG A 43 15.28 -0.82 -5.40
CA ARG A 43 14.44 -0.26 -4.34
C ARG A 43 13.23 0.46 -4.93
N GLN A 44 13.46 1.36 -5.90
CA GLN A 44 12.38 2.06 -6.61
C GLN A 44 11.45 1.11 -7.35
N GLY A 45 12.00 0.11 -8.05
CA GLY A 45 11.21 -0.91 -8.75
C GLY A 45 10.32 -1.70 -7.80
N ARG A 46 10.86 -2.10 -6.63
CA ARG A 46 10.08 -2.76 -5.58
C ARG A 46 8.96 -1.87 -5.06
N ASP A 47 9.24 -0.60 -4.78
CA ASP A 47 8.26 0.34 -4.26
C ASP A 47 7.10 0.52 -5.27
N ILE A 48 7.42 0.68 -6.56
CA ILE A 48 6.42 0.78 -7.64
C ILE A 48 5.58 -0.50 -7.74
N LEU A 49 6.21 -1.68 -7.76
CA LEU A 49 5.51 -2.96 -7.81
C LEU A 49 4.57 -3.14 -6.62
N ASN A 50 4.98 -2.71 -5.43
CA ASN A 50 4.17 -2.83 -4.24
C ASN A 50 2.98 -1.86 -4.26
N HIS A 51 3.18 -0.61 -4.70
CA HIS A 51 2.08 0.36 -4.81
C HIS A 51 1.04 -0.01 -5.86
N ILE A 52 1.49 -0.38 -7.07
CA ILE A 52 0.60 -0.79 -8.15
C ILE A 52 -0.08 -2.12 -7.81
N GLY A 53 0.70 -3.05 -7.27
CA GLY A 53 0.26 -4.41 -7.03
C GLY A 53 -0.60 -4.61 -5.80
N MET A 54 -0.40 -3.80 -4.77
CA MET A 54 -1.06 -3.94 -3.47
C MET A 54 -2.06 -2.80 -3.23
N ILE A 55 -1.63 -1.55 -3.35
CA ILE A 55 -2.45 -0.40 -2.89
C ILE A 55 -3.56 -0.05 -3.87
N LEU A 56 -3.34 -0.16 -5.19
CA LEU A 56 -4.40 0.05 -6.17
C LEU A 56 -5.55 -0.98 -6.00
N PRO A 57 -5.30 -2.31 -5.99
CA PRO A 57 -6.34 -3.29 -5.71
C PRO A 57 -6.98 -3.11 -4.33
N TRP A 58 -6.20 -2.73 -3.31
CA TRP A 58 -6.72 -2.45 -1.98
C TRP A 58 -7.73 -1.29 -2.00
N SER A 59 -7.39 -0.17 -2.63
CA SER A 59 -8.26 1.01 -2.71
C SER A 59 -9.54 0.70 -3.48
N ILE A 60 -9.42 -0.01 -4.60
CA ILE A 60 -10.59 -0.46 -5.39
C ILE A 60 -11.47 -1.40 -4.55
N GLY A 61 -10.86 -2.37 -3.88
CA GLY A 61 -11.56 -3.29 -2.97
C GLY A 61 -12.27 -2.56 -1.83
N GLY A 62 -11.61 -1.55 -1.25
CA GLY A 62 -12.19 -0.68 -0.22
C GLY A 62 -13.41 0.08 -0.72
N LEU A 63 -13.37 0.65 -1.93
CA LEU A 63 -14.53 1.33 -2.53
C LEU A 63 -15.71 0.38 -2.72
N ILE A 64 -15.45 -0.83 -3.23
CA ILE A 64 -16.49 -1.86 -3.41
C ILE A 64 -17.09 -2.27 -2.06
N LEU A 65 -16.23 -2.49 -1.06
CA LEU A 65 -16.64 -2.88 0.29
C LEU A 65 -17.51 -1.80 0.95
N TYR A 66 -17.06 -0.54 0.98
CA TYR A 66 -17.83 0.55 1.60
C TYR A 66 -19.12 0.87 0.85
N TYR A 67 -19.14 0.70 -0.48
CA TYR A 67 -20.36 0.78 -1.28
C TYR A 67 -21.35 -0.34 -0.92
N GLY A 68 -20.88 -1.57 -0.79
CA GLY A 68 -21.70 -2.70 -0.32
C GLY A 68 -22.27 -2.47 1.07
N LEU A 69 -21.44 -2.00 2.01
CA LEU A 69 -21.84 -1.66 3.38
C LEU A 69 -22.87 -0.53 3.43
N TYR A 70 -22.76 0.46 2.53
CA TYR A 70 -23.74 1.53 2.38
C TYR A 70 -25.10 0.98 1.91
N LYS A 71 -25.09 0.03 0.97
CA LYS A 71 -26.28 -0.61 0.40
C LYS A 71 -26.99 -1.53 1.41
N ILE A 72 -26.22 -2.31 2.16
CA ILE A 72 -26.73 -3.29 3.14
C ILE A 72 -27.18 -2.60 4.43
N GLY A 73 -26.67 -1.39 4.72
CA GLY A 73 -27.05 -0.65 5.94
C GLY A 73 -26.54 -1.28 7.24
N LEU A 74 -25.53 -2.16 7.15
CA LEU A 74 -24.97 -2.88 8.29
C LEU A 74 -24.30 -1.92 9.32
N ILE A 75 -23.84 -0.78 8.81
CA ILE A 75 -23.07 0.26 9.51
C ILE A 75 -23.74 1.62 9.23
N PRO A 76 -23.66 2.61 10.14
CA PRO A 76 -24.17 3.95 9.87
C PRO A 76 -23.68 4.52 8.53
N ARG A 77 -24.60 5.05 7.72
CA ARG A 77 -24.30 5.54 6.35
C ARG A 77 -23.16 6.57 6.32
N TRP A 78 -23.07 7.43 7.33
CA TRP A 78 -21.99 8.42 7.45
C TRP A 78 -20.60 7.78 7.51
N PHE A 79 -20.49 6.60 8.13
CA PHE A 79 -19.23 5.86 8.26
C PHE A 79 -18.81 5.22 6.94
N SER A 80 -19.76 4.65 6.19
CA SER A 80 -19.49 4.18 4.82
C SER A 80 -19.01 5.31 3.92
N ILE A 81 -19.60 6.50 4.01
CA ILE A 81 -19.15 7.68 3.25
C ILE A 81 -17.72 8.06 3.66
N TRP A 82 -17.40 8.02 4.95
CA TRP A 82 -16.04 8.29 5.45
C TRP A 82 -15.02 7.28 4.90
N GLY A 83 -15.38 5.99 4.85
CA GLY A 83 -14.54 4.94 4.26
C GLY A 83 -14.36 5.10 2.74
N MET A 84 -15.40 5.52 2.01
CA MET A 84 -15.30 5.84 0.59
C MET A 84 -14.35 7.03 0.34
N ILE A 85 -14.48 8.10 1.13
CA ILE A 85 -13.59 9.26 1.08
C ILE A 85 -12.14 8.81 1.35
N GLY A 86 -11.90 8.04 2.42
CA GLY A 86 -10.57 7.52 2.75
C GLY A 86 -9.97 6.67 1.62
N SER A 87 -10.78 5.83 0.97
CA SER A 87 -10.30 5.01 -0.13
C SER A 87 -9.97 5.84 -1.38
N THR A 88 -10.78 6.87 -1.68
CA THR A 88 -10.48 7.82 -2.76
C THR A 88 -9.20 8.62 -2.48
N LEU A 89 -8.97 9.05 -1.23
CA LEU A 89 -7.71 9.71 -0.86
C LEU A 89 -6.50 8.79 -1.01
N THR A 90 -6.62 7.52 -0.60
CA THR A 90 -5.58 6.49 -0.77
C THR A 90 -5.25 6.26 -2.24
N LEU A 91 -6.28 6.19 -3.07
CA LEU A 91 -6.13 6.05 -4.52
C LEU A 91 -5.43 7.27 -5.12
N LEU A 92 -5.82 8.49 -4.72
CA LEU A 92 -5.14 9.72 -5.11
C LEU A 92 -3.67 9.72 -4.64
N ALA A 93 -3.39 9.39 -3.38
CA ALA A 93 -2.02 9.31 -2.86
C ALA A 93 -1.16 8.34 -3.69
N THR A 94 -1.71 7.19 -4.06
CA THR A 94 -1.02 6.21 -4.89
C THR A 94 -0.75 6.76 -6.29
N LEU A 95 -1.71 7.45 -6.91
CA LEU A 95 -1.52 8.11 -8.21
C LEU A 95 -0.46 9.21 -8.15
N LEU A 96 -0.49 10.08 -7.14
CA LEU A 96 0.53 11.12 -6.96
C LEU A 96 1.93 10.52 -6.74
N LEU A 97 2.02 9.39 -6.03
CA LEU A 97 3.28 8.68 -5.83
C LEU A 97 3.80 8.09 -7.14
N MET A 98 2.92 7.48 -7.95
CA MET A 98 3.27 6.95 -9.27
C MET A 98 3.74 8.04 -10.24
N LEU A 99 3.15 9.24 -10.16
CA LEU A 99 3.59 10.41 -10.93
C LEU A 99 4.87 11.06 -10.39
N ASN A 100 5.51 10.47 -9.37
CA ASN A 100 6.69 11.00 -8.70
C ASN A 100 6.50 12.41 -8.12
N ILE A 101 5.25 12.81 -7.85
CA ILE A 101 4.90 14.12 -7.26
C ILE A 101 5.13 14.09 -5.75
N ILE A 102 4.84 12.94 -5.11
CA ILE A 102 5.10 12.72 -3.69
C ILE A 102 6.01 11.51 -3.49
N LYS A 103 6.92 11.63 -2.52
CA LYS A 103 7.81 10.52 -2.15
C LYS A 103 7.12 9.55 -1.20
N LEU A 104 7.51 8.28 -1.31
CA LEU A 104 7.19 7.25 -0.32
C LEU A 104 7.65 7.70 1.07
N ALA A 105 6.83 7.40 2.09
CA ALA A 105 7.05 7.81 3.48
C ALA A 105 7.10 9.34 3.74
N SER A 106 6.60 10.16 2.80
CA SER A 106 6.41 11.59 3.06
C SER A 106 5.27 11.85 4.07
N PRO A 107 5.34 12.94 4.86
CA PRO A 107 4.25 13.30 5.77
C PRO A 107 2.90 13.45 5.05
N VAL A 108 2.92 13.97 3.82
CA VAL A 108 1.73 14.14 2.97
C VAL A 108 1.09 12.79 2.63
N TYR A 109 1.91 11.78 2.29
CA TYR A 109 1.42 10.43 2.04
C TYR A 109 0.73 9.83 3.26
N PHE A 110 1.30 10.00 4.46
CA PHE A 110 0.66 9.52 5.70
C PHE A 110 -0.65 10.23 5.99
N ILE A 111 -0.70 11.55 5.81
CA ILE A 111 -1.92 12.35 6.02
C ILE A 111 -3.04 11.90 5.07
N LEU A 112 -2.73 11.62 3.81
CA LEU A 112 -3.71 11.15 2.83
C LEU A 112 -4.28 9.75 3.17
N ASN A 113 -3.46 8.88 3.77
CA ASN A 113 -3.87 7.52 4.13
C ASN A 113 -4.42 7.38 5.56
N ALA A 114 -4.20 8.37 6.43
CA ALA A 114 -4.70 8.32 7.81
C ALA A 114 -6.22 8.13 7.92
N PRO A 115 -7.07 8.78 7.09
CA PRO A 115 -8.52 8.61 7.17
C PRO A 115 -8.95 7.16 6.93
N ILE A 116 -8.38 6.48 5.91
CA ILE A 116 -8.73 5.09 5.61
C ILE A 116 -8.29 4.16 6.73
N ALA A 117 -7.09 4.37 7.29
CA ALA A 117 -6.54 3.53 8.34
C ALA A 117 -7.40 3.60 9.62
N ILE A 118 -7.82 4.81 10.00
CA ILE A 118 -8.73 5.01 11.14
C ILE A 118 -10.08 4.37 10.84
N CYS A 119 -10.63 4.56 9.63
CA CYS A 119 -11.89 3.95 9.24
C CYS A 119 -11.86 2.43 9.33
N GLU A 120 -10.79 1.78 8.84
CA GLU A 120 -10.66 0.33 8.88
C GLU A 120 -10.49 -0.21 10.30
N MET A 121 -9.77 0.50 11.17
CA MET A 121 -9.67 0.13 12.59
C MET A 121 -11.03 0.16 13.29
N PHE A 122 -11.80 1.23 13.08
CA PHE A 122 -13.16 1.32 13.62
C PHE A 122 -14.09 0.27 13.03
N LEU A 123 -13.98 0.00 11.73
CA LEU A 123 -14.73 -1.07 11.05
C LEU A 123 -14.43 -2.44 11.69
N ALA A 124 -13.16 -2.74 11.91
CA ALA A 124 -12.73 -3.99 12.52
C ALA A 124 -13.29 -4.14 13.94
N ILE A 125 -13.17 -3.09 14.77
CA ILE A 125 -13.74 -3.06 16.13
C ILE A 125 -15.26 -3.30 16.07
N LEU A 126 -15.95 -2.60 15.17
CA LEU A 126 -17.40 -2.73 15.02
C LEU A 126 -17.81 -4.14 14.62
N LEU A 127 -17.10 -4.77 13.68
CA LEU A 127 -17.36 -6.15 13.25
C LEU A 127 -17.07 -7.17 14.37
N ILE A 128 -16.03 -6.95 15.18
CA ILE A 128 -15.71 -7.79 16.34
C ILE A 128 -16.85 -7.77 17.36
N PHE A 129 -17.37 -6.58 17.70
CA PHE A 129 -18.42 -6.46 18.72
C PHE A 129 -19.82 -6.82 18.21
N LYS A 130 -20.17 -6.40 16.99
CA LYS A 130 -21.54 -6.55 16.47
C LYS A 130 -21.80 -7.93 15.87
N GLY A 131 -20.75 -8.61 15.41
CA GLY A 131 -20.87 -9.86 14.66
C GLY A 131 -21.59 -9.69 13.31
N PHE A 132 -21.51 -10.70 12.45
CA PHE A 132 -22.38 -10.79 11.28
C PHE A 132 -23.70 -11.41 11.73
N ASN A 133 -24.71 -10.59 12.04
CA ASN A 133 -26.08 -11.08 12.15
C ASN A 133 -26.58 -11.47 10.75
N LEU A 134 -26.23 -12.69 10.33
CA LEU A 134 -26.94 -13.41 9.29
C LEU A 134 -28.24 -13.93 9.92
N SER A 135 -29.29 -13.12 9.85
CA SER A 135 -30.66 -13.63 10.01
C SER A 135 -31.21 -14.08 8.67
#